data_AF-A0A194SBC8-F1
#
_entry.id   AF-A0A194SBC8-F1
#
_cell.length_a   1.000
_cell.length_b   1.000
_cell.length_c   1.000
_cell.angle_alpha   90.00
_cell.angle_beta   90.00
_cell.angle_gamma   90.00
#
_symmetry.space_group_name_H-M   'P 1'
#
loop_
_entity.id
_entity.type
_entity.pdbx_description
1 polymer ?
#
loop_
_entity_poly.entity_id
_entity_poly.type
_entity_poly.pdbx_seq_one_letter_code
_entity_poly.pdbx_strand_id
1 'polypeptide(L)' 'RKIVAAEGVSSLFKGAGANILRGVAGAGVLSMYDKLQELVFGKVYSGGSG' A
#
# COMPACT_ATOMS: atom_id res chain seq x y z
N ARG A 1 -27.01 -1.08 -6.30
CA ARG A 1 -28.15 -1.31 -5.37
C ARG A 1 -28.35 -2.78 -5.00
N LYS A 2 -28.19 -3.75 -5.93
CA LYS A 2 -28.41 -5.18 -5.67
C LYS A 2 -27.59 -5.74 -4.49
N ILE A 3 -26.29 -5.46 -4.44
CA ILE A 3 -25.39 -5.95 -3.37
C ILE A 3 -25.74 -5.31 -2.02
N VAL A 4 -25.97 -4.00 -1.99
CA VAL A 4 -26.40 -3.30 -0.76
C VAL A 4 -27.77 -3.77 -0.26
N ALA A 5 -28.70 -4.09 -1.17
CA ALA A 5 -30.02 -4.61 -0.82
C ALA A 5 -29.98 -6.07 -0.34
N ALA A 6 -28.99 -6.86 -0.80
CA ALA A 6 -28.85 -8.27 -0.45
C ALA A 6 -27.95 -8.52 0.78
N GLU A 7 -26.90 -7.71 0.96
CA GLU A 7 -25.84 -7.92 1.96
C GLU A 7 -25.59 -6.70 2.87
N GLY A 8 -26.31 -5.60 2.65
CA GLY A 8 -26.12 -4.34 3.38
C GLY A 8 -24.97 -3.48 2.86
N VAL A 9 -24.89 -2.24 3.34
CA VAL A 9 -23.85 -1.26 2.97
C VAL A 9 -22.44 -1.67 3.40
N SER A 10 -22.31 -2.47 4.45
CA SER A 10 -21.00 -2.97 4.94
C SER A 10 -20.30 -3.89 3.93
N SER A 11 -21.05 -4.54 3.03
CA SER A 11 -20.48 -5.39 1.97
C SER A 11 -19.53 -4.64 1.03
N LEU A 12 -19.73 -3.34 0.85
CA LEU A 12 -18.88 -2.49 0.00
C LEU A 12 -17.46 -2.29 0.57
N PHE A 13 -17.30 -2.48 1.88
CA PHE A 13 -16.03 -2.31 2.58
C PHE A 13 -15.37 -3.66 2.92
N LYS A 14 -15.98 -4.80 2.56
CA LYS A 14 -15.34 -6.11 2.67
C LYS A 14 -14.03 -6.09 1.86
N GLY A 15 -12.92 -6.45 2.50
CA GLY A 15 -11.60 -6.47 1.87
C GLY A 15 -10.81 -5.15 1.91
N ALA A 16 -11.42 -4.04 2.38
CA ALA A 16 -10.72 -2.76 2.51
C ALA A 16 -9.47 -2.87 3.42
N GLY A 17 -9.57 -3.61 4.53
CA GLY A 17 -8.44 -3.85 5.44
C GLY A 17 -7.27 -4.59 4.79
N ALA A 18 -7.55 -5.59 3.95
CA ALA A 18 -6.50 -6.31 3.20
C ALA A 18 -5.82 -5.39 2.17
N ASN A 19 -6.58 -4.51 1.51
CA ASN A 19 -6.02 -3.52 0.60
C ASN A 19 -5.17 -2.46 1.31
N ILE A 20 -5.58 -2.01 2.51
CA ILE A 20 -4.78 -1.10 3.35
C ILE A 20 -3.48 -1.78 3.77
N LEU A 21 -3.55 -3.02 4.28
CA LEU A 21 -2.37 -3.79 4.67
C LEU A 21 -1.39 -3.98 3.50
N ARG A 22 -1.90 -4.23 2.29
CA ARG A 22 -1.09 -4.30 1.06
C ARG A 22 -0.37 -2.98 0.76
N GLY A 23 -1.06 -1.85 0.93
CA GLY A 23 -0.49 -0.52 0.74
C GLY A 23 0.63 -0.22 1.74
N VAL A 24 0.39 -0.51 3.03
CA VAL A 24 1.39 -0.31 4.10
C VAL A 24 2.60 -1.23 3.90
N ALA A 25 2.39 -2.49 3.52
CA ALA A 25 3.48 -3.42 3.23
C ALA A 25 4.35 -2.93 2.04
N GLY A 26 3.72 -2.46 0.96
CA GLY A 26 4.44 -1.91 -0.19
C GLY A 26 5.27 -0.66 0.16
N ALA A 27 4.69 0.28 0.90
CA ALA A 27 5.39 1.46 1.38
C ALA A 27 6.52 1.11 2.38
N GLY A 28 6.31 0.10 3.24
CA GLY A 28 7.32 -0.40 4.16
C GLY A 28 8.53 -0.99 3.44
N VAL A 29 8.30 -1.80 2.40
CA VAL A 29 9.40 -2.36 1.58
C VAL A 29 10.13 -1.25 0.80
N LEU A 30 9.41 -0.27 0.27
CA LEU A 30 10.01 0.86 -0.46
C LEU A 30 10.90 1.72 0.46
N SER A 31 10.41 2.08 1.65
CA SER A 31 11.21 2.84 2.62
C SER A 31 12.40 2.06 3.17
N MET A 32 12.27 0.73 3.31
CA MET A 32 13.41 -0.14 3.63
C MET A 32 14.46 -0.11 2.52
N TYR A 33 14.03 -0.16 1.26
CA TYR A 33 14.92 -0.07 0.11
C TYR A 33 15.65 1.28 0.05
N ASP A 34 14.96 2.39 0.31
CA ASP A 34 15.58 3.72 0.41
C ASP A 34 16.66 3.74 1.50
N LYS A 35 16.38 3.16 2.67
CA LYS A 35 17.36 3.09 3.76
C LYS A 35 18.56 2.23 3.42
N LEU A 36 18.35 1.11 2.71
CA LEU A 36 19.45 0.29 2.21
C LEU A 36 20.31 1.06 1.19
N GLN A 37 19.70 1.80 0.27
CA GLN A 37 20.46 2.64 -0.66
C GLN A 37 21.27 3.72 0.04
N GLU A 38 20.70 4.37 1.05
CA GLU A 38 21.39 5.36 1.87
C GLU A 38 22.63 4.76 2.56
N LEU A 39 22.50 3.56 3.12
CA LEU A 39 23.60 2.86 3.80
C LEU A 39 24.69 2.38 2.82
N VAL A 40 24.31 1.88 1.66
CA VAL A 40 25.25 1.26 0.70
C VAL A 40 25.89 2.29 -0.22
N PHE A 41 25.13 3.28 -0.68
CA PHE A 41 25.55 4.25 -1.69
C PHE A 41 25.72 5.66 -1.15
N GLY A 42 25.42 5.91 0.14
CA GLY A 42 25.49 7.24 0.75
C GLY A 42 24.44 8.22 0.22
N LYS A 43 23.52 7.76 -0.63
CA LYS A 43 22.47 8.57 -1.26
C LYS A 43 21.30 7.69 -1.64
N VAL A 44 20.09 8.19 -1.38
CA VAL A 44 18.85 7.58 -1.88
C VAL A 44 18.63 8.02 -3.32
N TYR A 45 18.37 7.06 -4.21
CA TYR A 45 18.04 7.30 -5.60
C TYR A 45 16.52 7.19 -5.75
N SER A 46 15.86 8.34 -5.73
CA SER A 46 14.44 8.39 -6.08
C SER A 46 14.31 8.12 -7.58
N GLY A 47 13.80 6.94 -7.92
CA GLY A 47 13.34 6.65 -9.27
C GLY A 47 12.13 7.52 -9.55
N GLY A 48 12.36 8.70 -10.13
CA GLY A 48 11.31 9.60 -10.55
C GLY A 48 10.37 8.90 -11.52
N SER A 49 9.18 8.58 -11.06
CA SER A 49 8.08 8.12 -11.90
C SER A 49 6.81 8.86 -11.49
N GLY A 50 6.48 9.92 -12.23
CA GLY A 50 5.16 10.57 -12.24
C GLY A 50 4.84 11.46 -11.05
#